data_AF-A0A2P4PI46-F1
#
_entry.id   AF-A0A2P4PI46-F1
#
_cell.length_a   1.000
_cell.length_b   1.000
_cell.length_c   1.000
_cell.angle_alpha   90.00
_cell.angle_beta   90.00
_cell.angle_gamma   90.00
#
_symmetry.space_group_name_H-M   'P 1'
#
loop_
_entity.id
_entity.type
_entity.pdbx_description
1 polymer ?
#
loop_
_entity_poly.entity_id
_entity_poly.type
_entity_poly.pdbx_seq_one_letter_code
_entity_poly.pdbx_strand_id
1 'polypeptide(L)'
;MFNLVKCYSNGDGTRKNLEKAFYWYQKLAENDKVNPKNEVESCNECMQWCQQCNARRFQQDFSKWTSKNEFINEFIQEAQLNAKNSYEILEWIPYNKLSSIDYYDKGGFSEIHKAIWYSIILIANFIFFCKKPNIFFTSI
;
A
#
# COMPACT_ATOMS: atom_id res chain seq x y z
N MET A 1 -14.68 0.83 -11.60
CA MET A 1 -15.57 1.87 -12.16
C MET A 1 -15.08 3.29 -11.92
N PHE A 2 -14.45 3.61 -10.78
CA PHE A 2 -13.99 4.97 -10.45
C PHE A 2 -13.00 5.61 -11.45
N ASN A 3 -12.10 4.81 -12.04
CA ASN A 3 -11.18 5.30 -13.07
C ASN A 3 -11.92 5.89 -14.28
N LEU A 4 -13.09 5.33 -14.64
CA LEU A 4 -13.91 5.85 -15.73
C LEU A 4 -14.53 7.21 -15.41
N VAL A 5 -14.98 7.41 -14.16
CA VAL A 5 -15.50 8.70 -13.69
C VAL A 5 -14.42 9.77 -13.76
N LYS A 6 -13.20 9.44 -13.33
CA LYS A 6 -12.04 10.34 -13.38
C LYS A 6 -11.67 10.70 -14.83
N CYS A 7 -11.68 9.71 -15.73
CA CYS A 7 -11.47 9.94 -17.16
C CYS A 7 -12.51 10.92 -17.74
N TYR A 8 -13.80 10.77 -17.42
CA TYR A 8 -14.82 11.73 -17.86
C TYR A 8 -14.71 13.10 -17.16
N SER A 9 -14.28 13.16 -15.89
CA SER A 9 -14.11 14.44 -15.18
C SER A 9 -12.92 15.24 -15.70
N ASN A 10 -11.82 14.57 -16.01
CA ASN A 10 -10.55 15.21 -16.37
C ASN A 10 -10.34 15.29 -17.88
N GLY A 11 -11.01 14.44 -18.66
CA GLY A 11 -10.75 14.30 -20.10
C GLY A 11 -9.56 13.40 -20.42
N ASP A 12 -9.12 12.55 -19.49
CA ASP A 12 -7.99 11.66 -19.68
C ASP A 12 -8.41 10.44 -20.51
N GLY A 13 -7.95 10.37 -21.77
CA GLY A 13 -8.27 9.28 -22.70
C GLY A 13 -9.69 9.33 -23.31
N THR A 14 -10.50 10.33 -22.96
CA THR A 14 -11.85 10.58 -23.50
C THR A 14 -12.19 12.06 -23.40
N ARG A 15 -13.20 12.56 -24.12
CA ARG A 15 -13.66 13.94 -23.93
C ARG A 15 -14.20 14.14 -22.51
N LYS A 16 -13.76 15.22 -21.85
CA LYS A 16 -14.30 15.67 -20.57
C LYS A 16 -15.82 15.83 -20.66
N ASN A 17 -16.54 15.18 -19.75
CA ASN A 17 -17.99 15.19 -19.64
C ASN A 17 -18.40 15.04 -18.16
N LEU A 18 -18.69 16.17 -17.52
CA LEU A 18 -19.04 16.23 -16.10
C LEU A 18 -20.41 15.61 -15.80
N GLU A 19 -21.38 15.72 -16.71
CA GLU A 19 -22.70 15.13 -16.55
C GLU A 19 -22.63 13.60 -16.54
N LYS A 20 -21.83 13.02 -17.45
CA LYS A 20 -21.62 11.57 -17.51
C LYS A 20 -20.82 11.08 -16.30
N ALA A 21 -19.83 11.86 -15.83
CA ALA A 21 -19.12 11.56 -14.60
C ALA A 21 -20.08 11.54 -13.39
N PHE A 22 -20.95 12.55 -13.27
CA PHE A 22 -21.95 12.66 -12.21
C PHE A 22 -22.97 11.52 -12.23
N TYR A 23 -23.48 11.16 -13.42
CA TYR A 23 -24.40 10.03 -13.60
C TYR A 23 -23.83 8.70 -13.08
N TRP A 24 -22.58 8.38 -13.44
CA TRP A 24 -21.92 7.16 -12.96
C TRP A 24 -21.64 7.20 -11.46
N TYR A 25 -21.39 8.38 -10.90
CA TYR A 25 -21.23 8.57 -9.46
C TYR A 25 -22.53 8.28 -8.70
N GLN A 26 -23.67 8.80 -9.19
CA GLN A 26 -24.98 8.50 -8.62
C GLN A 26 -25.31 7.01 -8.67
N LYS A 27 -25.00 6.34 -9.80
CA LYS A 27 -25.19 4.89 -9.94
C LYS A 27 -24.36 4.06 -8.96
N LEU A 28 -23.14 4.49 -8.63
CA LEU A 28 -22.33 3.83 -7.60
C LEU A 28 -22.95 4.00 -6.21
N ALA A 29 -23.36 5.23 -5.87
CA ALA A 29 -24.03 5.53 -4.60
C ALA A 29 -25.37 4.79 -4.44
N GLU A 30 -26.08 4.50 -5.52
CA GLU A 30 -27.30 3.68 -5.52
C GLU A 30 -27.00 2.20 -5.28
N ASN A 31 -25.95 1.66 -5.91
CA ASN A 31 -25.55 0.26 -5.72
C ASN A 31 -25.01 -0.01 -4.31
N ASP A 32 -24.34 0.96 -3.69
CA ASP A 32 -23.86 0.85 -2.31
C ASP A 32 -25.00 0.75 -1.29
N LYS A 33 -26.19 1.31 -1.58
CA LYS A 33 -27.37 1.24 -0.69
C LYS A 33 -28.02 -0.14 -0.63
N VAL A 34 -27.77 -1.02 -1.59
CA VAL A 34 -28.47 -2.32 -1.73
C VAL A 34 -27.76 -3.47 -1.00
N ASN A 35 -26.56 -3.25 -0.44
CA ASN A 35 -25.81 -4.25 0.33
C ASN A 35 -25.78 -3.93 1.84
N PRO A 36 -26.73 -4.42 2.65
CA PRO A 36 -26.77 -4.20 4.09
C PRO A 36 -25.90 -5.21 4.86
N LYS A 37 -24.64 -5.39 4.45
CA LYS A 37 -23.62 -6.12 5.23
C LYS A 37 -22.30 -5.38 5.18
N ASN A 38 -22.30 -4.25 5.87
CA ASN A 38 -21.32 -3.82 6.86
C ASN A 38 -21.53 -2.32 7.00
N GLU A 39 -21.63 -1.84 8.23
CA GLU A 39 -21.46 -0.43 8.59
C GLU A 39 -20.02 -0.02 8.22
N VAL A 40 -19.75 0.10 6.91
CA VAL A 40 -18.56 0.70 6.36
C VAL A 40 -18.86 2.18 6.38
N GLU A 41 -18.55 2.81 7.52
CA GLU A 41 -18.38 4.26 7.58
C GLU A 41 -17.44 4.67 6.46
N SER A 42 -18.09 5.14 5.39
CA SER A 42 -17.68 6.15 4.42
C SER A 42 -16.30 6.76 4.72
N CYS A 43 -15.29 6.33 3.98
CA CYS A 43 -14.44 7.31 3.31
C CYS A 43 -14.69 7.27 1.81
N ASN A 44 -15.84 7.81 1.41
CA ASN A 44 -16.14 8.06 0.00
C ASN A 44 -15.38 9.31 -0.53
N GLU A 45 -14.47 9.89 0.26
CA GLU A 45 -13.71 11.12 -0.04
C GLU A 45 -12.22 10.91 -0.35
N CYS A 46 -11.67 9.72 -0.13
CA CYS A 46 -10.22 9.54 -0.09
C CYS A 46 -9.59 9.49 -1.51
N MET A 47 -9.46 10.64 -2.18
CA MET A 47 -8.65 10.82 -3.40
C MET A 47 -7.13 10.75 -3.14
N GLN A 48 -6.71 10.78 -1.87
CA GLN A 48 -5.33 10.72 -1.36
C GLN A 48 -5.22 9.80 -0.12
N TRP A 49 -4.00 9.56 0.38
CA TRP A 49 -3.71 8.73 1.55
C TRP A 49 -4.62 9.06 2.74
N CYS A 50 -5.24 8.04 3.33
CA CYS A 50 -6.01 8.16 4.55
C CYS A 50 -5.55 7.09 5.54
N GLN A 51 -4.99 7.55 6.66
CA GLN A 51 -4.45 6.68 7.70
C GLN A 51 -5.49 5.68 8.21
N GLN A 52 -6.71 6.13 8.51
CA GLN A 52 -7.77 5.24 9.04
C GLN A 52 -8.18 4.16 8.04
N CYS A 53 -8.33 4.51 6.76
CA CYS A 53 -8.70 3.56 5.72
C CYS A 53 -7.58 2.54 5.47
N ASN A 54 -6.33 3.00 5.42
CA ASN A 54 -5.18 2.12 5.20
C ASN A 54 -4.91 1.23 6.41
N ALA A 55 -5.03 1.74 7.63
CA ALA A 55 -4.95 0.95 8.86
C ALA A 55 -5.96 -0.21 8.85
N ARG A 56 -7.24 0.07 8.54
CA ARG A 56 -8.28 -0.97 8.40
C ARG A 56 -7.94 -2.00 7.32
N ARG A 57 -7.38 -1.57 6.18
CA ARG A 57 -6.94 -2.47 5.10
C ARG A 57 -5.78 -3.37 5.55
N PHE A 58 -4.75 -2.79 6.17
CA PHE A 58 -3.60 -3.56 6.66
C PHE A 58 -4.01 -4.61 7.70
N GLN A 59 -4.93 -4.26 8.62
CA GLN A 59 -5.46 -5.21 9.61
C GLN A 59 -6.09 -6.46 8.98
N GLN A 60 -6.72 -6.34 7.80
CA GLN A 60 -7.28 -7.49 7.08
C GLN A 60 -6.20 -8.42 6.51
N ASP A 61 -5.00 -7.90 6.30
CA ASP A 61 -3.89 -8.61 5.67
C ASP A 61 -2.85 -9.12 6.68
N PHE A 62 -2.87 -8.69 7.94
CA PHE A 62 -1.92 -9.12 8.98
C PHE A 62 -1.88 -10.64 9.19
N SER A 63 -3.00 -11.33 8.97
CA SER A 63 -3.06 -12.79 9.07
C SER A 63 -2.43 -13.51 7.86
N LYS A 64 -2.22 -12.82 6.74
CA LYS A 64 -1.82 -13.43 5.46
C LYS A 64 -0.32 -13.58 5.28
N TRP A 65 0.48 -12.77 5.96
CA TRP A 65 1.93 -12.82 5.83
C TRP A 65 2.60 -12.75 7.20
N THR A 66 3.62 -13.59 7.39
CA THR A 66 4.37 -13.66 8.65
C THR A 66 5.85 -13.85 8.36
N SER A 67 6.67 -13.08 9.05
CA SER A 67 8.13 -13.25 9.07
C SER A 67 8.59 -14.49 9.86
N LYS A 68 7.66 -15.17 10.56
CA LYS A 68 7.93 -16.14 11.63
C LYS A 68 8.67 -15.56 12.84
N ASN A 69 8.77 -14.23 12.94
CA ASN A 69 9.32 -13.50 14.07
C ASN A 69 8.25 -12.53 14.58
N GLU A 70 7.77 -12.78 15.80
CA GLU A 70 6.69 -12.02 16.43
C GLU A 70 7.06 -10.54 16.58
N PHE A 71 8.25 -10.25 17.09
CA PHE A 71 8.75 -8.88 17.26
C PHE A 71 8.79 -8.09 15.95
N ILE A 72 9.28 -8.71 14.86
CA ILE A 72 9.30 -8.05 13.54
C ILE A 72 7.88 -7.82 13.04
N ASN A 73 7.00 -8.80 13.20
CA ASN A 73 5.61 -8.67 12.77
C ASN A 73 4.90 -7.53 13.52
N GLU A 74 5.02 -7.49 14.85
CA GLU A 74 4.48 -6.41 15.70
C GLU A 74 5.00 -5.05 15.25
N PHE A 75 6.32 -4.92 15.09
CA PHE A 75 6.95 -3.67 14.65
C PHE A 75 6.40 -3.18 13.29
N ILE A 76 6.27 -4.07 12.30
CA ILE A 76 5.74 -3.67 10.99
C ILE A 76 4.26 -3.31 11.08
N GLN A 77 3.47 -4.07 11.84
CA GLN A 77 2.04 -3.76 12.04
C GLN A 77 1.86 -2.39 12.70
N GLU A 78 2.62 -2.09 13.76
CA GLU A 78 2.61 -0.77 14.40
C GLU A 78 3.02 0.33 13.43
N ALA A 79 4.08 0.13 12.63
CA ALA A 79 4.49 1.11 11.62
C ALA A 79 3.39 1.36 10.57
N GLN A 80 2.75 0.31 10.06
CA GLN A 80 1.67 0.40 9.07
C GLN A 80 0.42 1.11 9.61
N LEU A 81 0.05 0.88 10.87
CA LEU A 81 -1.10 1.55 11.52
C LEU A 81 -0.84 3.04 11.80
N ASN A 82 0.42 3.40 12.04
CA ASN A 82 0.83 4.76 12.38
C ASN A 82 1.32 5.59 11.17
N ALA A 83 1.43 5.00 9.98
CA ALA A 83 1.91 5.67 8.78
C ALA A 83 1.03 6.88 8.40
N LYS A 84 1.66 8.05 8.27
CA LYS A 84 0.98 9.32 7.95
C LYS A 84 0.81 9.54 6.45
N ASN A 85 1.57 8.82 5.65
CA ASN A 85 1.54 8.87 4.18
C ASN A 85 2.04 7.53 3.60
N SER A 86 2.01 7.40 2.28
CA SER A 86 2.39 6.17 1.59
C SER A 86 3.88 5.84 1.64
N TYR A 87 4.74 6.82 1.91
CA TYR A 87 6.19 6.63 1.95
C TYR A 87 6.69 6.09 3.31
N GLU A 88 5.83 6.12 4.33
CA GLU A 88 6.15 5.62 5.69
C GLU A 88 5.77 4.14 5.89
N ILE A 89 5.19 3.49 4.88
CA ILE A 89 4.74 2.10 4.98
C ILE A 89 5.96 1.17 4.93
N LEU A 90 6.03 0.24 5.88
CA LEU A 90 6.98 -0.86 5.85
C LEU A 90 6.31 -2.13 5.30
N GLU A 91 7.03 -2.89 4.48
CA GLU A 91 6.59 -4.19 3.96
C GLU A 91 7.60 -5.27 4.30
N TRP A 92 7.13 -6.44 4.70
CA TRP A 92 7.98 -7.61 4.88
C TRP A 92 8.26 -8.30 3.56
N ILE A 93 9.55 -8.47 3.26
CA ILE A 93 10.01 -9.17 2.06
C ILE A 93 10.81 -10.41 2.47
N PRO A 94 10.35 -11.62 2.13
CA PRO A 94 11.14 -12.83 2.36
C PRO A 94 12.51 -12.74 1.70
N TYR A 95 13.58 -13.08 2.44
CA TYR A 95 14.97 -12.95 1.96
C TYR A 95 15.23 -13.71 0.65
N ASN A 96 14.57 -14.85 0.46
CA ASN A 96 14.67 -15.65 -0.77
C ASN A 96 14.03 -14.99 -2.01
N LYS A 97 13.33 -13.86 -1.86
CA LYS A 97 12.83 -13.04 -2.98
C LYS A 97 13.79 -11.92 -3.39
N LEU A 98 14.94 -11.81 -2.72
CA LEU A 98 15.95 -10.80 -3.01
C LEU A 98 17.05 -11.38 -3.88
N SER A 99 17.55 -10.56 -4.79
CA SER A 99 18.70 -10.87 -5.65
C SER A 99 19.67 -9.70 -5.69
N SER A 100 20.92 -9.95 -6.13
CA SER A 100 21.96 -8.92 -6.25
C SER A 100 22.13 -8.14 -4.94
N ILE A 101 22.34 -8.86 -3.84
CA ILE A 101 22.48 -8.30 -2.50
C ILE A 101 23.91 -7.81 -2.32
N ASP A 102 24.08 -6.51 -2.33
CA ASP A 102 25.36 -5.84 -2.18
C ASP A 102 25.41 -5.07 -0.86
N TYR A 103 26.56 -5.12 -0.18
CA TYR A 103 26.79 -4.27 0.99
C TYR A 103 26.78 -2.80 0.56
N TYR A 104 26.09 -1.96 1.32
CA TYR A 104 26.02 -0.52 1.06
C TYR A 104 26.78 0.26 2.13
N ASP A 105 26.43 0.07 3.41
CA ASP A 105 27.01 0.82 4.51
C ASP A 105 26.80 0.11 5.88
N LYS A 106 27.39 0.65 6.93
CA LYS A 106 27.20 0.18 8.32
C LYS A 106 26.82 1.36 9.21
N GLY A 107 25.61 1.29 9.74
CA GLY A 107 25.14 2.20 10.78
C GLY A 107 25.56 1.76 12.19
N GLY A 108 25.19 2.56 13.20
CA GLY A 108 25.49 2.25 14.60
C GLY A 108 24.86 0.96 15.12
N PHE A 109 23.76 0.50 14.51
CA PHE A 109 22.96 -0.63 14.99
C PHE A 109 22.87 -1.80 13.99
N SER A 110 23.25 -1.61 12.73
CA SER A 110 23.05 -2.60 11.67
C SER A 110 23.93 -2.34 10.44
N GLU A 111 24.02 -3.36 9.59
CA GLU A 111 24.53 -3.22 8.22
C GLU A 111 23.38 -2.93 7.27
N ILE A 112 23.61 -2.00 6.35
CA ILE A 112 22.72 -1.63 5.25
C ILE A 112 23.17 -2.36 4.00
N HIS A 113 22.25 -3.08 3.39
CA HIS A 113 22.47 -3.79 2.13
C HIS A 113 21.50 -3.25 1.08
N LYS A 114 21.95 -3.21 -0.17
CA LYS A 114 21.16 -2.88 -1.34
C LYS A 114 20.79 -4.19 -2.05
N ALA A 115 19.54 -4.34 -2.44
CA ALA A 115 19.10 -5.52 -3.18
C ALA A 115 18.07 -5.16 -4.25
N ILE A 116 17.90 -6.08 -5.20
CA ILE A 116 16.81 -6.07 -6.17
C ILE A 116 15.71 -6.99 -5.65
N TRP A 117 14.48 -6.47 -5.61
CA TRP A 117 13.28 -7.25 -5.31
C TRP A 117 12.36 -7.30 -6.53
N TYR A 118 11.97 -8.52 -6.92
CA TYR A 118 10.99 -8.74 -7.98
C TYR A 118 9.62 -8.99 -7.35
N SER A 119 8.77 -7.96 -7.35
CA SER A 119 7.34 -8.13 -7.10
C SER A 119 6.66 -8.75 -8.34
N ILE A 120 5.47 -9.33 -8.16
CA ILE A 120 4.64 -9.96 -9.21
C ILE A 120 4.38 -9.00 -10.40
N ILE A 121 4.55 -7.69 -10.21
CA ILE A 121 4.35 -6.65 -11.23
C ILE A 121 5.64 -6.31 -12.03
N LEU A 122 6.75 -7.05 -11.85
CA LEU A 122 8.00 -6.89 -12.61
C LEU A 122 8.65 -5.50 -12.55
N ILE A 123 8.35 -4.69 -11.54
CA ILE A 123 9.12 -3.48 -11.25
C ILE A 123 10.26 -3.87 -10.31
N ALA A 124 11.49 -3.82 -10.81
CA ALA A 124 12.68 -3.99 -10.00
C ALA A 124 12.85 -2.75 -9.11
N ASN A 125 12.43 -2.85 -7.86
CA ASN A 125 12.65 -1.79 -6.88
C ASN A 125 14.00 -2.00 -6.21
N PHE A 126 14.79 -0.92 -6.12
CA PHE A 126 15.97 -0.92 -5.26
C PHE A 126 15.52 -0.79 -3.82
N ILE A 127 15.95 -1.73 -2.99
CA ILE A 127 15.58 -1.76 -1.57
C ILE A 127 16.83 -1.65 -0.74
N PHE A 128 16.77 -0.79 0.28
CA PHE A 128 17.73 -0.76 1.37
C PHE A 128 17.14 -1.54 2.55
N PHE A 129 17.93 -2.46 3.12
CA PHE A 129 17.46 -3.24 4.27
C PHE A 129 18.56 -3.46 5.31
N CYS A 130 18.10 -3.61 6.56
CA CYS A 130 18.96 -3.91 7.70
C CYS A 130 19.09 -5.43 7.86
N LYS A 131 20.30 -5.97 7.70
CA LYS A 131 20.56 -7.43 7.80
C LYS A 131 20.29 -8.02 9.19
N LYS A 132 20.16 -7.18 10.22
CA LYS A 132 19.64 -7.57 11.54
C LYS A 132 18.78 -6.43 12.10
N PRO A 133 17.51 -6.69 12.48
CA PRO A 133 16.74 -7.93 12.34
C PRO A 133 15.97 -7.99 11.00
N ASN A 134 16.63 -8.12 9.84
CA ASN A 134 15.99 -8.27 8.51
C ASN A 134 14.75 -7.38 8.27
N ILE A 135 14.82 -6.09 8.61
CA ILE A 135 13.73 -5.14 8.36
C ILE A 135 13.99 -4.46 7.00
N PHE A 136 12.97 -4.41 6.16
CA PHE A 136 13.03 -3.86 4.80
C PHE A 136 12.33 -2.50 4.76
N PHE A 137 12.96 -1.54 4.08
CA PHE A 137 12.36 -0.24 3.79
C PHE A 137 12.08 -0.16 2.29
N THR A 138 10.80 -0.16 1.91
CA THR A 138 10.43 0.16 0.53
C THR A 138 10.22 1.67 0.45
N SER A 139 11.13 2.38 -0.20
CA SER A 139 10.78 3.68 -0.78
C SER A 139 10.20 3.39 -2.16
N ILE A 140 8.95 3.77 -2.39
CA ILE A 140 8.38 3.85 -3.75
C ILE A 140 8.82 5.18 -4.35
#